data_AF-A0A7S3Z9X0-F1
#
_entry.id   AF-A0A7S3Z9X0-F1
#
_cell.length_a   1.000
_cell.length_b   1.000
_cell.length_c   1.000
_cell.angle_alpha   90.00
_cell.angle_beta   90.00
_cell.angle_gamma   90.00
#
_symmetry.space_group_name_H-M   'P 1'
#
loop_
_entity.id
_entity.type
_entity.pdbx_description
1 polymer ?
#
loop_
_entity_poly.entity_id
_entity_poly.type
_entity_poly.pdbx_seq_one_letter_code
_entity_poly.pdbx_strand_id
1 'polypeptide(L)'
;MYRNPSSLALGTLVTFGFLAVVGLTPISRVSQPLHIHTSDPGISAVRGLGVKGKLDADIRSSLRNPPGAGKGSRVACRISLKEAKASRTPIGEGRRGRHKNPNRVPNHHWRAVPWEDLREHPMFEPLPPPWEVDVHSAKDLARLRKDSRRFIRVHHGRLTTFQLPTILGLFEPAASDYLKIKAPLKNRHDKVIHARQDLIDSRAFELNKNLGSYITLAESLKFMDEELKEDKEAAMEPKGYLWGDHLNEDSEFAQAFARMYTPVASAPRGELDPELDLAARFGEAQQATGILTVLNIMAKEGATIKEAGLFPLEAQANIEDLQLPFPIGTAPDAMIKFPDGREEPLVIKAVTPFKVYRGQDGFLRTRVDRNSRPSKHVTSWHVPQMQLHMLCTGAKRGWLLYMSSFNGARLYRMERDDSYINMMAFWIKKFSELYGTRVPEENFFLGEYYDSYRQFLTKTRKIASSSFEHALVRQRWVQRSPLNTPFFVGDTQEEEGIDEEDYSELNEEADAQHQNYNGGGSVSL
;
A
#
# COMPACT_ATOMS: atom_id res chain seq x y z
N MET A 1 29.38 -59.78 0.20
CA MET A 1 28.45 -60.64 0.99
C MET A 1 27.08 -59.99 0.87
N TYR A 2 26.16 -60.50 0.03
CA TYR A 2 25.12 -61.48 0.41
C TYR A 2 24.26 -60.98 1.59
N ARG A 3 22.93 -60.77 1.48
CA ARG A 3 21.93 -61.26 0.50
C ARG A 3 20.86 -60.21 0.13
N ASN A 4 20.41 -60.28 -1.12
CA ASN A 4 19.03 -59.93 -1.52
C ASN A 4 18.15 -61.19 -1.31
N PRO A 5 16.83 -61.07 -1.12
CA PRO A 5 15.96 -61.61 -2.17
C PRO A 5 14.71 -60.77 -2.47
N SER A 6 14.18 -61.02 -3.65
CA SER A 6 13.04 -60.36 -4.31
C SER A 6 11.71 -61.12 -4.14
N SER A 7 10.66 -60.64 -4.83
CA SER A 7 9.25 -61.11 -4.87
C SER A 7 8.34 -60.52 -3.78
N LEU A 8 7.04 -60.27 -4.00
CA LEU A 8 6.15 -60.66 -5.10
C LEU A 8 5.08 -59.57 -5.36
N ALA A 9 4.45 -59.58 -6.55
CA ALA A 9 3.47 -58.57 -6.97
C ALA A 9 2.01 -58.95 -6.70
N LEU A 10 1.19 -57.96 -6.32
CA LEU A 10 -0.27 -57.91 -6.42
C LEU A 10 -0.68 -56.42 -6.30
N GLY A 11 -1.57 -55.84 -7.10
CA GLY A 11 -2.33 -56.44 -8.21
C GLY A 11 -3.80 -56.02 -8.24
N THR A 12 -4.12 -54.72 -8.13
CA THR A 12 -5.52 -54.26 -8.21
C THR A 12 -5.64 -52.99 -9.07
N LEU A 13 -5.88 -53.19 -10.37
CA LEU A 13 -6.48 -52.17 -11.23
C LEU A 13 -7.98 -52.07 -10.90
N VAL A 14 -8.52 -50.86 -10.77
CA VAL A 14 -9.98 -50.63 -10.84
C VAL A 14 -10.27 -49.78 -12.08
N THR A 15 -10.46 -50.48 -13.21
CA THR A 15 -11.12 -49.93 -14.39
C THR A 15 -12.63 -49.99 -14.22
N PHE A 16 -13.31 -48.85 -14.34
CA PHE A 16 -14.71 -48.80 -14.77
C PHE A 16 -14.77 -48.08 -16.11
N GLY A 17 -15.37 -48.75 -17.09
CA GLY A 17 -15.49 -48.23 -18.46
C GLY A 17 -16.92 -48.30 -18.96
N PHE A 18 -17.23 -47.34 -19.83
CA PHE A 18 -18.32 -47.35 -20.82
C PHE A 18 -19.78 -47.48 -20.35
N LEU A 19 -20.55 -46.44 -20.69
CA LEU A 19 -21.61 -46.64 -21.67
C LEU A 19 -21.85 -45.36 -22.48
N ALA A 20 -21.53 -45.41 -23.77
CA ALA A 20 -21.89 -44.40 -24.76
C ALA A 20 -22.99 -44.98 -25.65
N VAL A 21 -24.05 -44.20 -25.92
CA VAL A 21 -25.14 -44.59 -26.82
C VAL A 21 -25.09 -43.69 -28.05
N VAL A 22 -24.99 -44.33 -29.22
CA VAL A 22 -25.02 -43.70 -30.55
C VAL A 22 -26.44 -43.82 -31.13
N GLY A 23 -26.94 -42.77 -31.79
CA GLY A 23 -28.26 -42.78 -32.46
C GLY A 23 -28.27 -41.97 -33.76
N LEU A 24 -28.78 -42.57 -34.85
CA LEU A 24 -28.63 -42.12 -36.25
C LEU A 24 -29.98 -42.24 -37.02
N THR A 25 -30.34 -41.42 -38.02
CA THR A 25 -29.75 -40.13 -38.46
C THR A 25 -30.79 -39.05 -38.89
N PRO A 26 -31.43 -39.03 -40.09
CA PRO A 26 -31.66 -37.72 -40.73
C PRO A 26 -33.01 -37.47 -41.44
N ILE A 27 -33.54 -36.23 -41.40
CA ILE A 27 -34.43 -35.71 -42.47
C ILE A 27 -34.11 -34.24 -42.82
N SER A 28 -34.14 -33.96 -44.12
CA SER A 28 -33.77 -32.73 -44.84
C SER A 28 -34.91 -31.72 -45.07
N ARG A 29 -34.56 -30.42 -45.22
CA ARG A 29 -35.08 -29.40 -46.17
C ARG A 29 -34.37 -28.06 -45.86
N VAL A 30 -33.57 -27.45 -46.74
CA VAL A 30 -33.90 -26.76 -48.01
C VAL A 30 -34.83 -25.56 -47.85
N SER A 31 -34.23 -24.37 -47.72
CA SER A 31 -34.62 -23.15 -48.47
C SER A 31 -33.46 -22.14 -48.46
N GLN A 32 -33.39 -21.30 -49.49
CA GLN A 32 -32.28 -20.38 -49.79
C GLN A 32 -32.70 -18.89 -49.60
N PRO A 33 -31.83 -17.87 -49.81
CA PRO A 33 -31.92 -16.61 -49.08
C PRO A 33 -32.86 -15.57 -49.72
N LEU A 34 -33.21 -14.54 -48.93
CA LEU A 34 -33.78 -13.30 -49.46
C LEU A 34 -32.72 -12.18 -49.48
N HIS A 35 -32.40 -11.70 -50.67
CA HIS A 35 -31.82 -10.37 -50.86
C HIS A 35 -32.87 -9.30 -50.55
N ILE A 36 -32.46 -8.21 -49.90
CA ILE A 36 -33.06 -6.88 -50.14
C ILE A 36 -31.91 -5.91 -50.42
N HIS A 37 -32.09 -5.07 -51.43
CA HIS A 37 -31.09 -4.19 -52.02
C HIS A 37 -31.72 -2.82 -52.24
N THR A 38 -30.90 -1.75 -52.18
CA THR A 38 -31.27 -0.35 -52.52
C THR A 38 -32.22 0.34 -51.52
N SER A 39 -32.26 1.67 -51.38
CA SER A 39 -31.66 2.76 -52.18
C SER A 39 -31.43 4.04 -51.34
N ASP A 40 -30.32 4.75 -51.59
CA ASP A 40 -30.24 6.21 -51.40
C ASP A 40 -31.17 6.93 -52.40
N PRO A 41 -31.82 8.03 -52.00
CA PRO A 41 -31.42 9.36 -52.51
C PRO A 41 -31.47 10.43 -51.40
N GLY A 42 -30.82 11.60 -51.49
CA GLY A 42 -30.29 12.30 -52.66
C GLY A 42 -30.71 13.77 -52.63
N ILE A 43 -29.80 14.62 -52.13
CA ILE A 43 -29.61 16.07 -52.39
C ILE A 43 -30.78 16.86 -53.01
N SER A 44 -31.28 17.88 -52.30
CA SER A 44 -31.32 19.28 -52.83
C SER A 44 -31.82 20.33 -51.83
N ALA A 45 -31.25 21.54 -51.94
CA ALA A 45 -31.60 22.73 -51.17
C ALA A 45 -32.66 23.59 -51.87
N VAL A 46 -33.45 24.36 -51.12
CA VAL A 46 -34.01 25.65 -51.58
C VAL A 46 -33.99 26.69 -50.45
N ARG A 47 -33.73 27.94 -50.85
CA ARG A 47 -33.89 29.23 -50.14
C ARG A 47 -35.23 29.29 -49.37
N GLY A 48 -35.41 30.05 -48.29
CA GLY A 48 -34.69 31.24 -47.84
C GLY A 48 -35.65 32.44 -47.82
N LEU A 49 -36.01 32.91 -46.62
CA LEU A 49 -36.74 34.17 -46.39
C LEU A 49 -36.08 34.87 -45.19
N GLY A 50 -35.62 36.10 -45.42
CA GLY A 50 -34.96 36.90 -44.38
C GLY A 50 -35.92 37.91 -43.76
N VAL A 51 -35.67 38.24 -42.49
CA VAL A 51 -36.16 39.47 -41.86
C VAL A 51 -34.95 40.22 -41.30
N LYS A 52 -34.79 41.48 -41.73
CA LYS A 52 -33.75 42.38 -41.21
C LYS A 52 -34.16 42.91 -39.84
N GLY A 53 -33.25 42.90 -38.87
CA GLY A 53 -33.40 43.58 -37.59
C GLY A 53 -32.04 43.99 -37.05
N LYS A 54 -31.78 45.29 -36.92
CA LYS A 54 -30.54 45.85 -36.36
C LYS A 54 -30.48 45.60 -34.85
N LEU A 55 -29.32 45.25 -34.32
CA LEU A 55 -28.61 46.14 -33.38
C LEU A 55 -27.12 45.76 -33.26
N ASP A 56 -26.25 46.76 -33.39
CA ASP A 56 -24.83 46.68 -33.03
C ASP A 56 -24.63 46.83 -31.52
N ALA A 57 -23.41 46.55 -31.06
CA ALA A 57 -22.87 46.77 -29.70
C ALA A 57 -23.38 45.84 -28.58
N ASP A 58 -22.63 44.76 -28.32
CA ASP A 58 -21.89 44.62 -27.04
C ASP A 58 -20.93 43.40 -27.01
N ILE A 59 -19.83 43.48 -27.77
CA ILE A 59 -18.67 42.60 -27.56
C ILE A 59 -17.66 43.34 -26.68
N ARG A 60 -17.91 43.42 -25.35
CA ARG A 60 -16.90 43.76 -24.31
C ARG A 60 -17.33 43.73 -22.83
N SER A 61 -18.22 42.84 -22.36
CA SER A 61 -18.30 42.58 -20.89
C SER A 61 -18.98 41.25 -20.49
N SER A 62 -18.24 40.13 -20.45
CA SER A 62 -18.69 38.91 -19.74
C SER A 62 -17.54 37.99 -19.30
N LEU A 63 -16.61 38.54 -18.52
CA LEU A 63 -15.77 37.79 -17.59
C LEU A 63 -16.01 38.32 -16.17
N ARG A 64 -16.99 37.73 -15.48
CA ARG A 64 -17.17 37.88 -14.03
C ARG A 64 -17.37 36.51 -13.40
N ASN A 65 -16.66 36.32 -12.29
CA ASN A 65 -16.44 35.04 -11.61
C ASN A 65 -17.73 34.33 -11.18
N PRO A 66 -17.82 32.98 -11.29
CA PRO A 66 -18.69 32.21 -10.42
C PRO A 66 -18.14 32.21 -8.97
N PRO A 67 -19.00 32.29 -7.94
CA PRO A 67 -18.56 32.27 -6.54
C PRO A 67 -18.35 30.83 -6.03
N GLY A 68 -17.53 30.68 -4.99
CA GLY A 68 -17.59 29.47 -4.13
C GLY A 68 -16.55 28.37 -4.35
N ALA A 69 -15.29 28.70 -4.69
CA ALA A 69 -14.21 27.71 -4.62
C ALA A 69 -13.87 27.36 -3.16
N GLY A 70 -14.44 26.27 -2.64
CA GLY A 70 -14.11 25.71 -1.33
C GLY A 70 -12.63 25.31 -1.25
N LYS A 71 -11.97 25.65 -0.14
CA LYS A 71 -10.54 25.34 0.08
C LYS A 71 -10.34 23.85 0.40
N GLY A 72 -10.39 23.01 -0.64
CA GLY A 72 -10.01 21.59 -0.54
C GLY A 72 -8.52 21.43 -0.23
N SER A 73 -8.20 20.75 0.86
CA SER A 73 -6.83 20.39 1.21
C SER A 73 -6.32 19.34 0.22
N ARG A 74 -5.17 19.59 -0.42
CA ARG A 74 -4.56 18.67 -1.39
C ARG A 74 -3.64 17.68 -0.67
N VAL A 75 -4.05 16.43 -0.57
CA VAL A 75 -3.19 15.33 -0.11
C VAL A 75 -3.07 14.29 -1.22
N ALA A 76 -2.25 14.61 -2.22
CA ALA A 76 -1.62 13.65 -3.10
C ALA A 76 -0.10 13.75 -2.89
N CYS A 77 0.62 12.64 -3.05
CA CYS A 77 2.06 12.59 -2.80
C CYS A 77 2.80 13.69 -3.58
N ARG A 78 3.51 14.57 -2.88
CA ARG A 78 4.05 15.81 -3.45
C ARG A 78 5.51 15.99 -3.09
N ILE A 79 6.39 15.57 -3.99
CA ILE A 79 7.77 16.06 -4.04
C ILE A 79 7.71 17.53 -4.51
N SER A 80 8.41 18.41 -3.80
CA SER A 80 8.26 19.86 -3.92
C SER A 80 9.19 20.45 -4.99
N LEU A 81 8.63 20.78 -6.16
CA LEU A 81 9.25 21.73 -7.09
C LEU A 81 8.86 23.15 -6.67
N LYS A 82 9.86 23.96 -6.29
CA LYS A 82 9.69 25.37 -5.89
C LYS A 82 10.00 26.28 -7.08
N GLU A 83 9.00 26.99 -7.61
CA GLU A 83 9.22 28.29 -8.26
C GLU A 83 8.60 29.39 -7.39
N ALA A 84 9.44 30.34 -6.96
CA ALA A 84 9.02 31.43 -6.09
C ALA A 84 8.86 32.73 -6.88
N LYS A 85 7.61 33.21 -7.03
CA LYS A 85 7.33 34.63 -7.27
C LYS A 85 6.24 35.12 -6.32
N ALA A 86 6.56 36.21 -5.62
CA ALA A 86 5.73 36.76 -4.57
C ALA A 86 4.69 37.75 -5.13
N SER A 87 3.46 37.64 -4.65
CA SER A 87 2.57 38.79 -4.51
C SER A 87 1.73 38.63 -3.23
N ARG A 88 1.67 39.68 -2.41
CA ARG A 88 0.90 39.70 -1.16
C ARG A 88 -0.43 40.41 -1.39
N THR A 89 -1.53 39.77 -0.99
CA THR A 89 -2.76 40.46 -0.58
C THR A 89 -3.32 39.81 0.70
N PRO A 90 -3.73 40.60 1.72
CA PRO A 90 -4.11 40.05 3.02
C PRO A 90 -5.61 39.79 3.11
N ILE A 91 -6.03 38.52 3.18
CA ILE A 91 -7.44 38.15 3.47
C ILE A 91 -7.52 36.97 4.44
N GLY A 92 -7.97 37.26 5.67
CA GLY A 92 -8.61 36.30 6.59
C GLY A 92 -7.72 35.19 7.18
N GLU A 93 -6.94 35.52 8.21
CA GLU A 93 -6.30 34.51 9.07
C GLU A 93 -7.32 33.72 9.91
N GLY A 94 -7.90 32.67 9.32
CA GLY A 94 -8.50 31.59 10.10
C GLY A 94 -7.41 30.92 10.95
N ARG A 95 -7.61 30.87 12.28
CA ARG A 95 -6.64 30.37 13.29
C ARG A 95 -6.25 28.89 13.08
N ARG A 96 -5.39 28.61 12.09
CA ARG A 96 -4.67 27.33 11.98
C ARG A 96 -3.69 27.23 13.14
N GLY A 97 -3.69 26.09 13.83
CA GLY A 97 -2.93 25.93 15.07
C GLY A 97 -1.42 25.89 14.81
N ARG A 98 -0.73 27.02 15.01
CA ARG A 98 0.73 27.04 15.08
C ARG A 98 1.19 26.16 16.25
N HIS A 99 2.38 25.55 16.13
CA HIS A 99 3.05 24.93 17.28
C HIS A 99 3.56 26.03 18.23
N LYS A 100 3.44 25.81 19.55
CA LYS A 100 3.83 26.83 20.54
C LYS A 100 5.34 27.06 20.59
N ASN A 101 6.12 26.01 20.33
CA ASN A 101 7.57 26.08 20.21
C ASN A 101 7.93 25.51 18.82
N PRO A 102 8.38 26.35 17.86
CA PRO A 102 8.74 25.89 16.52
C PRO A 102 9.96 24.94 16.53
N ASN A 103 10.68 24.83 17.65
CA ASN A 103 11.88 24.01 17.75
C ASN A 103 11.60 22.54 18.16
N ARG A 104 10.38 22.16 18.57
CA ARG A 104 10.06 20.76 18.91
C ARG A 104 9.32 20.04 17.78
N VAL A 105 9.94 19.97 16.61
CA VAL A 105 9.35 19.35 15.41
C VAL A 105 9.70 17.86 15.36
N PRO A 106 8.74 16.92 15.31
CA PRO A 106 9.04 15.50 15.44
C PRO A 106 9.92 14.94 14.31
N ASN A 107 11.00 14.27 14.68
CA ASN A 107 11.88 13.57 13.75
C ASN A 107 11.21 12.28 13.25
N HIS A 108 10.52 12.34 12.10
CA HIS A 108 9.87 11.17 11.53
C HIS A 108 10.85 10.09 11.02
N HIS A 109 12.13 10.44 10.80
CA HIS A 109 13.21 9.50 10.51
C HIS A 109 13.90 8.94 11.77
N TRP A 110 13.38 9.23 12.97
CA TRP A 110 13.99 8.77 14.23
C TRP A 110 14.32 7.28 14.21
N ARG A 111 15.61 6.96 14.31
CA ARG A 111 16.19 5.61 14.24
C ARG A 111 15.85 4.78 12.98
N ALA A 112 15.34 5.41 11.92
CA ALA A 112 15.06 4.75 10.64
C ALA A 112 16.35 4.30 9.93
N VAL A 113 16.37 3.05 9.45
CA VAL A 113 17.35 2.58 8.46
C VAL A 113 17.01 3.23 7.12
N PRO A 114 17.95 3.87 6.39
CA PRO A 114 17.68 4.41 5.06
C PRO A 114 17.41 3.29 4.04
N TRP A 115 16.70 3.65 2.97
CA TRP A 115 16.40 2.70 1.90
C TRP A 115 17.63 2.28 1.10
N GLU A 116 18.56 3.19 0.82
CA GLU A 116 19.77 2.84 0.06
C GLU A 116 20.66 1.86 0.84
N ASP A 117 20.84 2.08 2.14
CA ASP A 117 21.55 1.14 3.02
C ASP A 117 20.94 -0.27 3.00
N LEU A 118 19.60 -0.38 3.05
CA LEU A 118 18.91 -1.67 2.89
C LEU A 118 19.10 -2.28 1.49
N ARG A 119 19.17 -1.46 0.44
CA ARG A 119 19.41 -1.92 -0.94
C ARG A 119 20.81 -2.50 -1.15
N GLU A 120 21.77 -2.19 -0.28
CA GLU A 120 23.10 -2.82 -0.23
C GLU A 120 23.15 -4.13 0.60
N HIS A 121 22.06 -4.53 1.25
CA HIS A 121 22.05 -5.74 2.08
C HIS A 121 22.13 -7.02 1.22
N PRO A 122 23.05 -7.98 1.46
CA PRO A 122 23.36 -9.09 0.54
C PRO A 122 22.23 -10.10 0.32
N MET A 123 21.21 -10.14 1.19
CA MET A 123 20.00 -10.97 1.02
C MET A 123 18.73 -10.16 0.73
N PHE A 124 18.91 -8.89 0.35
CA PHE A 124 17.85 -8.04 -0.17
C PHE A 124 18.03 -7.92 -1.70
N GLU A 125 16.96 -8.14 -2.46
CA GLU A 125 16.93 -7.97 -3.92
C GLU A 125 16.34 -6.58 -4.22
N PRO A 126 17.15 -5.52 -4.39
CA PRO A 126 16.65 -4.17 -4.64
C PRO A 126 16.00 -4.08 -6.01
N LEU A 127 15.06 -3.15 -6.18
CA LEU A 127 14.56 -2.82 -7.51
C LEU A 127 15.64 -2.03 -8.27
N PRO A 128 15.73 -2.19 -9.61
CA PRO A 128 16.60 -1.34 -10.41
C PRO A 128 16.24 0.14 -10.23
N PRO A 129 17.20 1.07 -10.43
CA PRO A 129 16.89 2.49 -10.50
C PRO A 129 15.78 2.81 -11.51
N PRO A 130 14.95 3.86 -11.29
CA PRO A 130 13.74 4.08 -12.09
C PRO A 130 13.99 4.31 -13.58
N TRP A 131 15.18 4.80 -13.94
CA TRP A 131 15.64 5.07 -15.30
C TRP A 131 16.07 3.82 -16.08
N GLU A 132 16.34 2.71 -15.39
CA GLU A 132 16.64 1.41 -16.01
C GLU A 132 15.39 0.55 -16.29
N VAL A 133 14.21 1.05 -15.91
CA VAL A 133 12.94 0.36 -16.10
C VAL A 133 12.24 0.88 -17.35
N ASP A 134 12.45 0.22 -18.49
CA ASP A 134 11.52 0.33 -19.61
C ASP A 134 10.21 -0.41 -19.28
N VAL A 135 9.08 0.28 -19.44
CA VAL A 135 7.74 -0.26 -19.16
C VAL A 135 7.10 -0.70 -20.47
N HIS A 136 7.10 -1.99 -20.77
CA HIS A 136 6.47 -2.55 -21.96
C HIS A 136 5.10 -3.16 -21.68
N SER A 137 4.83 -3.50 -20.42
CA SER A 137 3.64 -4.23 -19.99
C SER A 137 3.21 -3.84 -18.58
N ALA A 138 2.01 -4.30 -18.19
CA ALA A 138 1.52 -4.22 -16.81
C ALA A 138 2.49 -4.82 -15.78
N LYS A 139 3.23 -5.88 -16.15
CA LYS A 139 4.15 -6.59 -15.25
C LYS A 139 5.39 -5.75 -14.91
N ASP A 140 5.81 -4.85 -15.80
CA ASP A 140 6.98 -4.00 -15.58
C ASP A 140 6.73 -2.92 -14.51
N LEU A 141 5.47 -2.61 -14.20
CA LEU A 141 5.11 -1.69 -13.11
C LEU A 141 5.57 -2.20 -11.73
N ALA A 142 5.74 -3.52 -11.58
CA ALA A 142 6.26 -4.13 -10.35
C ALA A 142 7.75 -3.85 -10.14
N ARG A 143 8.45 -3.34 -11.17
CA ARG A 143 9.88 -2.98 -11.14
C ARG A 143 10.13 -1.51 -10.80
N LEU A 144 9.09 -0.67 -10.74
CA LEU A 144 9.23 0.77 -10.44
C LEU A 144 9.38 0.99 -8.92
N ARG A 145 10.52 1.58 -8.50
CA ARG A 145 10.74 2.00 -7.10
C ARG A 145 9.67 3.00 -6.63
N LYS A 146 9.24 2.88 -5.38
CA LYS A 146 8.14 3.67 -4.79
C LYS A 146 8.45 5.16 -4.67
N ASP A 147 9.73 5.49 -4.50
CA ASP A 147 10.28 6.86 -4.44
C ASP A 147 10.28 7.58 -5.80
N SER A 148 9.94 6.89 -6.90
CA SER A 148 9.98 7.46 -8.24
C SER A 148 8.72 8.22 -8.63
N ARG A 149 8.89 9.32 -9.39
CA ARG A 149 7.77 10.04 -10.04
C ARG A 149 6.97 9.11 -10.96
N ARG A 150 7.63 8.13 -11.59
CA ARG A 150 7.02 7.10 -12.44
C ARG A 150 5.99 6.28 -11.66
N PHE A 151 6.37 5.77 -10.49
CA PHE A 151 5.50 5.02 -9.59
C PHE A 151 4.28 5.84 -9.13
N ILE A 152 4.48 7.09 -8.69
CA ILE A 152 3.38 8.00 -8.32
C ILE A 152 2.40 8.17 -9.50
N ARG A 153 2.92 8.37 -10.72
CA ARG A 153 2.09 8.56 -11.91
C ARG A 153 1.22 7.35 -12.24
N VAL A 154 1.76 6.13 -12.19
CA VAL A 154 0.99 4.92 -12.51
C VAL A 154 -0.02 4.53 -11.42
N HIS A 155 0.13 5.08 -10.21
CA HIS A 155 -0.84 4.94 -9.12
C HIS A 155 -2.11 5.83 -9.29
N HIS A 156 -2.04 6.93 -10.04
CA HIS A 156 -3.19 7.83 -10.21
C HIS A 156 -4.34 7.13 -10.95
N GLY A 157 -5.57 7.33 -10.45
CA GLY A 157 -6.80 6.78 -11.04
C GLY A 157 -6.99 5.28 -10.83
N ARG A 158 -6.10 4.63 -10.09
CA ARG A 158 -6.25 3.24 -9.66
C ARG A 158 -6.88 3.15 -8.29
N LEU A 159 -7.69 2.14 -8.08
CA LEU A 159 -8.09 1.71 -6.75
C LEU A 159 -6.92 0.98 -6.08
N THR A 160 -6.38 1.62 -5.05
CA THR A 160 -5.23 1.14 -4.28
C THR A 160 -5.63 0.58 -2.91
N THR A 161 -4.71 -0.14 -2.25
CA THR A 161 -4.90 -0.59 -0.85
C THR A 161 -5.12 0.54 0.15
N PHE A 162 -4.80 1.79 -0.18
CA PHE A 162 -5.06 2.96 0.67
C PHE A 162 -6.54 3.37 0.63
N GLN A 163 -7.14 3.40 -0.57
CA GLN A 163 -8.55 3.75 -0.77
C GLN A 163 -9.48 2.57 -0.46
N LEU A 164 -9.02 1.33 -0.66
CA LEU A 164 -9.84 0.12 -0.58
C LEU A 164 -10.64 -0.02 0.74
N PRO A 165 -10.07 0.05 1.96
CA PRO A 165 -10.86 -0.05 3.19
C PRO A 165 -11.94 1.03 3.30
N THR A 166 -11.73 2.16 2.65
CA THR A 166 -12.63 3.32 2.67
C THR A 166 -13.83 3.11 1.75
N ILE A 167 -13.62 2.72 0.50
CA ILE A 167 -14.73 2.46 -0.45
C ILE A 167 -15.51 1.18 -0.09
N LEU A 168 -14.87 0.26 0.64
CA LEU A 168 -15.54 -0.89 1.26
C LEU A 168 -16.36 -0.47 2.50
N GLY A 169 -16.41 0.80 2.87
CA GLY A 169 -17.20 1.33 3.97
C GLY A 169 -16.67 1.01 5.37
N LEU A 170 -15.43 0.52 5.51
CA LEU A 170 -14.93 0.03 6.81
C LEU A 170 -14.71 1.16 7.84
N PHE A 171 -14.48 2.39 7.37
CA PHE A 171 -14.28 3.57 8.22
C PHE A 171 -15.57 4.36 8.50
N GLU A 172 -16.70 3.96 7.92
CA GLU A 172 -18.03 4.50 8.26
C GLU A 172 -18.36 4.20 9.73
N PRO A 173 -19.05 5.07 10.48
CA PRO A 173 -19.16 4.96 11.93
C PRO A 173 -19.58 3.58 12.44
N ALA A 174 -20.72 3.06 11.99
CA ALA A 174 -21.25 1.79 12.50
C ALA A 174 -20.43 0.56 12.04
N ALA A 175 -19.83 0.60 10.85
CA ALA A 175 -18.90 -0.44 10.40
C ALA A 175 -17.59 -0.42 11.21
N SER A 176 -17.06 0.78 11.46
CA SER A 176 -15.82 0.98 12.22
C SER A 176 -15.97 0.58 13.69
N ASP A 177 -17.16 0.81 14.29
CA ASP A 177 -17.54 0.30 15.61
C ASP A 177 -17.65 -1.23 15.62
N TYR A 178 -18.37 -1.81 14.65
CA TYR A 178 -18.50 -3.27 14.55
C TYR A 178 -17.15 -3.98 14.38
N LEU A 179 -16.22 -3.37 13.62
CA LEU A 179 -14.86 -3.86 13.41
C LEU A 179 -13.85 -3.49 14.52
N LYS A 180 -14.26 -2.69 15.51
CA LYS A 180 -13.42 -2.16 16.60
C LYS A 180 -12.21 -1.36 16.12
N ILE A 181 -12.37 -0.57 15.05
CA ILE A 181 -11.33 0.32 14.53
C ILE A 181 -11.08 1.45 15.53
N LYS A 182 -9.81 1.80 15.73
CA LYS A 182 -9.38 2.84 16.67
C LYS A 182 -9.21 4.19 15.95
N ALA A 183 -9.28 5.28 16.70
CA ALA A 183 -8.85 6.59 16.20
C ALA A 183 -7.37 6.54 15.73
N PRO A 184 -6.98 7.31 14.69
CA PRO A 184 -7.74 8.35 14.00
C PRO A 184 -8.56 7.87 12.78
N LEU A 185 -8.68 6.55 12.57
CA LEU A 185 -9.39 5.95 11.42
C LEU A 185 -10.87 5.64 11.69
N LYS A 186 -11.30 5.66 12.96
CA LYS A 186 -12.70 5.52 13.36
C LYS A 186 -13.54 6.74 12.93
N ASN A 187 -14.76 6.49 12.43
CA ASN A 187 -15.74 7.50 12.03
C ASN A 187 -15.19 8.51 10.99
N ARG A 188 -14.68 8.02 9.86
CA ARG A 188 -13.98 8.82 8.83
C ARG A 188 -14.68 8.83 7.47
N HIS A 189 -15.93 9.28 7.46
CA HIS A 189 -16.71 9.47 6.24
C HIS A 189 -16.04 10.46 5.25
N ASP A 190 -15.29 11.44 5.75
CA ASP A 190 -14.47 12.34 4.90
C ASP A 190 -13.54 11.58 3.96
N LYS A 191 -13.02 10.43 4.39
CA LYS A 191 -12.13 9.60 3.55
C LYS A 191 -12.85 9.05 2.32
N VAL A 192 -14.14 8.66 2.40
CA VAL A 192 -14.82 8.06 1.24
C VAL A 192 -15.13 9.10 0.17
N ILE A 193 -15.43 10.33 0.58
CA ILE A 193 -15.59 11.48 -0.32
C ILE A 193 -14.29 11.75 -1.08
N HIS A 194 -13.14 11.75 -0.40
CA HIS A 194 -11.83 11.90 -1.03
C HIS A 194 -11.48 10.72 -1.95
N ALA A 195 -11.57 9.48 -1.47
CA ALA A 195 -11.25 8.28 -2.26
C ALA A 195 -12.11 8.19 -3.53
N ARG A 196 -13.40 8.54 -3.44
CA ARG A 196 -14.29 8.66 -4.60
C ARG A 196 -13.82 9.73 -5.59
N GLN A 197 -13.45 10.92 -5.09
CA GLN A 197 -13.03 12.02 -5.95
C GLN A 197 -11.74 11.67 -6.72
N ASP A 198 -10.81 10.94 -6.09
CA ASP A 198 -9.59 10.45 -6.72
C ASP A 198 -9.86 9.39 -7.81
N LEU A 199 -10.86 8.53 -7.61
CA LEU A 199 -11.26 7.48 -8.56
C LEU A 199 -12.08 8.02 -9.75
N ILE A 200 -12.87 9.08 -9.53
CA ILE A 200 -13.72 9.69 -10.56
C ILE A 200 -12.98 10.76 -11.38
N ASP A 201 -11.81 11.26 -10.94
CA ASP A 201 -11.06 12.26 -11.70
C ASP A 201 -10.67 11.72 -13.09
N SER A 202 -11.45 12.15 -14.07
CA SER A 202 -11.44 11.72 -15.47
C SER A 202 -10.07 11.68 -16.12
N ARG A 203 -9.12 12.54 -15.70
CA ARG A 203 -7.76 12.57 -16.24
C ARG A 203 -7.00 11.29 -15.92
N ALA A 204 -7.20 10.76 -14.72
CA ALA A 204 -6.55 9.54 -14.27
C ALA A 204 -7.30 8.28 -14.76
N PHE A 205 -8.62 8.37 -14.94
CA PHE A 205 -9.41 7.32 -15.57
C PHE A 205 -9.04 7.13 -17.06
N GLU A 206 -8.98 8.21 -17.85
CA GLU A 206 -8.61 8.15 -19.27
C GLU A 206 -7.15 7.74 -19.49
N LEU A 207 -6.22 8.11 -18.58
CA LEU A 207 -4.84 7.62 -18.60
C LEU A 207 -4.75 6.09 -18.48
N ASN A 208 -5.62 5.47 -17.68
CA ASN A 208 -5.66 4.01 -17.53
C ASN A 208 -6.51 3.33 -18.62
N LYS A 209 -7.59 3.96 -19.09
CA LYS A 209 -8.43 3.42 -20.17
C LYS A 209 -7.69 3.35 -21.51
N ASN A 210 -6.74 4.26 -21.75
CA ASN A 210 -5.88 4.27 -22.92
C ASN A 210 -4.56 3.46 -22.74
N LEU A 211 -4.46 2.58 -21.74
CA LEU A 211 -3.36 1.60 -21.60
C LEU A 211 -3.26 0.57 -22.74
N GLY A 212 -4.15 0.66 -23.74
CA GLY A 212 -4.00 0.00 -25.04
C GLY A 212 -2.67 0.30 -25.76
N SER A 213 -1.89 1.28 -25.29
CA SER A 213 -0.44 1.24 -25.48
C SER A 213 0.33 1.64 -24.20
N TYR A 214 0.97 0.64 -23.58
CA TYR A 214 2.03 0.89 -22.58
C TYR A 214 3.22 1.66 -23.20
N ILE A 215 3.31 1.71 -24.54
CA ILE A 215 4.26 2.53 -25.30
C ILE A 215 4.05 4.02 -25.02
N THR A 216 2.81 4.54 -25.10
CA THR A 216 2.51 5.96 -24.79
C THR A 216 2.76 6.29 -23.32
N LEU A 217 2.56 5.32 -22.42
CA LEU A 217 2.99 5.46 -21.03
C LEU A 217 4.52 5.55 -20.95
N ALA A 218 5.26 4.62 -21.58
CA ALA A 218 6.72 4.62 -21.59
C ALA A 218 7.32 5.91 -22.16
N GLU A 219 6.82 6.41 -23.28
CA GLU A 219 7.19 7.71 -23.86
C GLU A 219 6.96 8.87 -22.86
N SER A 220 5.78 8.88 -22.23
CA SER A 220 5.45 9.84 -21.19
C SER A 220 6.29 9.70 -19.90
N LEU A 221 6.86 8.54 -19.63
CA LEU A 221 7.75 8.30 -18.49
C LEU A 221 9.21 8.64 -18.85
N LYS A 222 9.62 8.52 -20.13
CA LYS A 222 10.96 8.90 -20.61
C LYS A 222 11.21 10.39 -20.49
N PHE A 223 10.25 11.22 -20.90
CA PHE A 223 10.35 12.69 -20.78
C PHE A 223 10.54 13.21 -19.34
N MET A 224 10.12 12.45 -18.32
CA MET A 224 10.30 12.84 -16.91
C MET A 224 11.65 12.43 -16.32
N ASP A 225 12.40 11.56 -16.99
CA ASP A 225 13.67 11.02 -16.49
C ASP A 225 14.87 11.83 -16.96
N GLU A 226 14.78 12.47 -18.13
CA GLU A 226 15.82 13.40 -18.61
C GLU A 226 16.02 14.59 -17.65
N GLU A 227 14.94 15.05 -16.98
CA GLU A 227 14.99 16.09 -15.93
C GLU A 227 15.62 15.61 -14.60
N LEU A 228 15.80 14.29 -14.41
CA LEU A 228 16.20 13.68 -13.14
C LEU A 228 17.60 13.04 -13.16
N LYS A 229 18.20 12.89 -14.35
CA LYS A 229 19.47 12.18 -14.52
C LYS A 229 20.66 13.00 -14.02
N GLU A 230 20.64 14.31 -14.23
CA GLU A 230 21.70 15.25 -13.83
C GLU A 230 21.89 15.33 -12.30
N ASP A 231 20.82 15.18 -11.51
CA ASP A 231 20.85 15.31 -10.04
C ASP A 231 21.37 14.07 -9.30
N LYS A 232 21.50 12.90 -9.95
CA LYS A 232 21.66 11.60 -9.25
C LYS A 232 22.91 10.79 -9.57
N GLU A 233 23.57 11.01 -10.71
CA GLU A 233 24.87 10.37 -10.98
C GLU A 233 25.94 10.81 -9.96
N ALA A 234 25.77 11.96 -9.31
CA ALA A 234 26.63 12.45 -8.21
C ALA A 234 26.39 11.76 -6.84
N ALA A 235 25.39 10.87 -6.71
CA ALA A 235 24.98 10.32 -5.41
C ALA A 235 25.34 8.83 -5.19
N MET A 236 26.01 8.20 -6.15
CA MET A 236 26.22 6.74 -6.22
C MET A 236 27.67 6.26 -6.03
N GLU A 237 28.51 7.00 -5.30
CA GLU A 237 29.77 6.40 -4.81
C GLU A 237 29.48 5.36 -3.70
N PRO A 238 30.02 4.13 -3.78
CA PRO A 238 29.79 3.09 -2.78
C PRO A 238 30.27 3.50 -1.38
N LYS A 239 29.36 3.55 -0.41
CA LYS A 239 29.65 4.02 0.96
C LYS A 239 30.24 2.93 1.84
N GLY A 240 31.42 2.43 1.46
CA GLY A 240 32.19 1.48 2.27
C GLY A 240 31.44 0.19 2.61
N TYR A 241 31.76 -0.41 3.76
CA TYR A 241 31.15 -1.67 4.21
C TYR A 241 29.99 -1.39 5.20
N LEU A 242 28.77 -1.18 4.70
CA LEU A 242 27.58 -0.97 5.53
C LEU A 242 27.13 -2.20 6.34
N TRP A 243 27.47 -3.40 5.86
CA TRP A 243 26.98 -4.68 6.37
C TRP A 243 28.13 -5.56 6.82
N GLY A 244 28.33 -5.62 8.13
CA GLY A 244 29.36 -6.45 8.74
C GLY A 244 28.96 -7.93 8.82
N ASP A 245 29.95 -8.81 8.61
CA ASP A 245 29.94 -10.15 9.19
C ASP A 245 29.89 -10.07 10.74
N HIS A 246 29.53 -11.18 11.39
CA HIS A 246 29.46 -11.21 12.85
C HIS A 246 30.87 -11.12 13.45
N LEU A 247 31.14 -10.04 14.18
CA LEU A 247 32.45 -9.81 14.81
C LEU A 247 32.76 -10.81 15.95
N ASN A 248 31.78 -11.57 16.43
CA ASN A 248 31.94 -12.73 17.32
C ASN A 248 30.75 -13.70 17.13
N GLU A 249 31.02 -14.94 16.71
CA GLU A 249 30.00 -15.96 16.40
C GLU A 249 29.22 -16.45 17.65
N ASP A 250 29.82 -16.36 18.85
CA ASP A 250 29.26 -16.88 20.11
C ASP A 250 28.17 -15.99 20.75
N SER A 251 27.86 -14.84 20.17
CA SER A 251 26.83 -13.95 20.74
C SER A 251 25.41 -14.35 20.32
N GLU A 252 24.45 -14.29 21.25
CA GLU A 252 23.01 -14.45 20.97
C GLU A 252 22.55 -13.51 19.82
N PHE A 253 23.19 -12.34 19.72
CA PHE A 253 22.99 -11.36 18.66
C PHE A 253 23.52 -11.80 17.28
N ALA A 254 24.65 -12.51 17.22
CA ALA A 254 25.14 -13.08 15.97
C ALA A 254 24.20 -14.16 15.44
N GLN A 255 23.60 -14.96 16.32
CA GLN A 255 22.56 -15.91 15.94
C GLN A 255 21.21 -15.24 15.61
N ALA A 256 20.96 -14.00 16.04
CA ALA A 256 19.68 -13.30 15.84
C ALA A 256 19.56 -12.59 14.48
N PHE A 257 20.68 -12.24 13.84
CA PHE A 257 20.72 -11.43 12.63
C PHE A 257 21.46 -12.13 11.50
N ALA A 258 21.20 -11.74 10.25
CA ALA A 258 21.96 -12.22 9.10
C ALA A 258 23.23 -11.39 8.82
N ARG A 259 23.17 -10.09 9.13
CA ARG A 259 24.24 -9.09 9.00
C ARG A 259 24.06 -8.03 10.07
N MET A 260 25.16 -7.41 10.48
CA MET A 260 25.14 -6.26 11.40
C MET A 260 25.15 -4.95 10.62
N TYR A 261 24.14 -4.12 10.84
CA TYR A 261 24.03 -2.79 10.23
C TYR A 261 25.00 -1.79 10.86
N THR A 262 25.92 -1.25 10.06
CA THR A 262 26.91 -0.24 10.47
C THR A 262 26.83 0.95 9.51
N PRO A 263 26.14 2.05 9.85
CA PRO A 263 25.88 3.12 8.89
C PRO A 263 27.10 3.99 8.61
N VAL A 264 27.26 4.42 7.36
CA VAL A 264 28.29 5.39 6.97
C VAL A 264 27.76 6.82 7.03
N ALA A 265 27.99 7.46 8.19
CA ALA A 265 28.07 8.90 8.50
C ALA A 265 26.99 9.91 8.01
N SER A 266 26.09 9.57 7.08
CA SER A 266 25.12 10.51 6.48
C SER A 266 23.68 10.09 6.75
N ALA A 267 23.08 10.59 7.82
CA ALA A 267 21.62 10.52 7.99
C ALA A 267 20.92 11.63 7.17
N PRO A 268 19.87 11.31 6.40
CA PRO A 268 19.02 12.33 5.79
C PRO A 268 18.27 13.10 6.86
N ARG A 269 18.54 14.41 6.99
CA ARG A 269 17.76 15.32 7.83
C ARG A 269 16.47 15.69 7.10
N GLY A 270 15.34 15.13 7.51
CA GLY A 270 14.05 15.40 6.87
C GLY A 270 13.57 16.85 7.09
N GLU A 271 13.45 17.63 6.02
CA GLU A 271 12.67 18.88 6.05
C GLU A 271 11.20 18.57 6.37
N LEU A 272 10.58 19.38 7.25
CA LEU A 272 9.17 19.23 7.59
C LEU A 272 8.27 20.18 6.82
N ASP A 273 7.16 19.61 6.35
CA ASP A 273 5.93 20.34 6.06
C ASP A 273 4.99 20.09 7.25
N PRO A 274 4.63 21.12 8.03
CA PRO A 274 3.79 20.99 9.22
C PRO A 274 2.31 20.70 8.91
N GLU A 275 1.87 20.67 7.64
CA GLU A 275 0.48 20.34 7.27
C GLU A 275 0.25 18.81 7.04
N LEU A 276 1.27 17.95 7.09
CA LEU A 276 1.15 16.51 6.78
C LEU A 276 0.95 15.56 7.98
N ASP A 277 0.35 14.39 7.69
CA ASP A 277 0.09 13.31 8.64
C ASP A 277 1.41 12.66 9.11
N LEU A 278 1.84 13.03 10.32
CA LEU A 278 3.05 12.52 10.97
C LEU A 278 3.04 10.99 11.15
N ALA A 279 1.88 10.35 11.31
CA ALA A 279 1.82 8.90 11.46
C ALA A 279 2.11 8.20 10.12
N ALA A 280 1.62 8.75 9.01
CA ALA A 280 1.92 8.24 7.67
C ALA A 280 3.41 8.40 7.33
N ARG A 281 3.98 9.60 7.52
CA ARG A 281 5.40 9.88 7.27
C ARG A 281 6.34 9.02 8.11
N PHE A 282 6.02 8.81 9.39
CA PHE A 282 6.78 7.90 10.26
C PHE A 282 6.66 6.45 9.78
N GLY A 283 5.47 6.03 9.33
CA GLY A 283 5.26 4.69 8.75
C GLY A 283 6.13 4.43 7.53
N GLU A 284 6.17 5.38 6.60
CA GLU A 284 6.98 5.38 5.37
C GLU A 284 8.49 5.36 5.69
N ALA A 285 8.96 6.25 6.58
CA ALA A 285 10.36 6.32 6.97
C ALA A 285 10.86 5.03 7.67
N GLN A 286 10.00 4.33 8.42
CA GLN A 286 10.36 3.07 9.09
C GLN A 286 10.20 1.82 8.22
N GLN A 287 9.82 1.96 6.95
CA GLN A 287 9.55 0.81 6.07
C GLN A 287 10.77 -0.09 5.89
N ALA A 288 11.94 0.49 5.59
CA ALA A 288 13.20 -0.25 5.47
C ALA A 288 13.62 -0.94 6.79
N THR A 289 13.49 -0.25 7.93
CA THR A 289 13.70 -0.84 9.27
C THR A 289 12.81 -2.08 9.50
N GLY A 290 11.53 -2.01 9.11
CA GLY A 290 10.59 -3.14 9.23
C GLY A 290 10.93 -4.29 8.28
N ILE A 291 11.35 -3.99 7.05
CA ILE A 291 11.80 -5.00 6.09
C ILE A 291 13.05 -5.71 6.61
N LEU A 292 14.06 -4.98 7.10
CA LEU A 292 15.26 -5.54 7.73
C LEU A 292 14.91 -6.44 8.93
N THR A 293 13.90 -6.05 9.72
CA THR A 293 13.40 -6.87 10.83
C THR A 293 12.86 -8.21 10.34
N VAL A 294 12.08 -8.23 9.26
CA VAL A 294 11.57 -9.48 8.67
C VAL A 294 12.67 -10.28 7.97
N LEU A 295 13.62 -9.60 7.34
CA LEU A 295 14.77 -10.23 6.67
C LEU A 295 15.56 -11.07 7.68
N ASN A 296 15.88 -10.53 8.85
CA ASN A 296 16.61 -11.25 9.90
C ASN A 296 15.87 -12.49 10.44
N ILE A 297 14.54 -12.52 10.38
CA ILE A 297 13.73 -13.71 10.72
C ILE A 297 13.79 -14.72 9.56
N MET A 298 13.44 -14.27 8.34
CA MET A 298 13.25 -15.10 7.15
C MET A 298 14.57 -15.67 6.59
N ALA A 299 15.69 -14.99 6.85
CA ALA A 299 17.04 -15.46 6.59
C ALA A 299 17.28 -16.90 7.08
N LYS A 300 16.77 -17.22 8.27
CA LYS A 300 16.93 -18.53 8.93
C LYS A 300 16.13 -19.63 8.23
N GLU A 301 15.10 -19.25 7.48
CA GLU A 301 14.30 -20.13 6.62
C GLU A 301 14.88 -20.20 5.18
N GLY A 302 16.06 -19.61 4.94
CA GLY A 302 16.72 -19.52 3.63
C GLY A 302 16.04 -18.56 2.64
N ALA A 303 15.08 -17.74 3.10
CA ALA A 303 14.33 -16.83 2.25
C ALA A 303 15.03 -15.47 2.12
N THR A 304 14.94 -14.88 0.92
CA THR A 304 15.37 -13.51 0.63
C THR A 304 14.18 -12.56 0.63
N ILE A 305 14.44 -11.26 0.66
CA ILE A 305 13.39 -10.24 0.51
C ILE A 305 13.69 -9.33 -0.67
N LYS A 306 12.69 -9.08 -1.51
CA LYS A 306 12.78 -8.31 -2.74
C LYS A 306 11.96 -7.03 -2.65
N GLU A 307 12.53 -5.91 -3.08
CA GLU A 307 11.81 -4.63 -3.14
C GLU A 307 10.62 -4.74 -4.13
N ALA A 308 9.50 -4.09 -3.80
CA ALA A 308 8.23 -4.27 -4.50
C ALA A 308 7.69 -2.94 -5.06
N GLY A 309 7.43 -2.92 -6.37
CA GLY A 309 6.78 -1.82 -7.07
C GLY A 309 5.25 -1.97 -7.08
N LEU A 310 4.61 -1.51 -8.16
CA LEU A 310 3.17 -1.64 -8.35
C LEU A 310 2.82 -2.96 -9.04
N PHE A 311 2.07 -3.82 -8.38
CA PHE A 311 1.39 -4.97 -8.96
C PHE A 311 -0.02 -4.52 -9.39
N PRO A 312 -0.23 -4.11 -10.65
CA PRO A 312 -1.57 -3.83 -11.16
C PRO A 312 -2.34 -5.15 -11.25
N LEU A 313 -3.66 -5.08 -11.11
CA LEU A 313 -4.48 -6.27 -11.20
C LEU A 313 -4.32 -6.90 -12.59
N GLU A 314 -4.44 -6.11 -13.68
CA GLU A 314 -4.36 -6.56 -15.08
C GLU A 314 -3.04 -7.23 -15.52
N ALA A 315 -2.04 -7.31 -14.65
CA ALA A 315 -0.84 -8.14 -14.88
C ALA A 315 -1.06 -9.64 -14.59
N GLN A 316 -2.12 -9.99 -13.85
CA GLN A 316 -2.47 -11.37 -13.48
C GLN A 316 -3.21 -12.11 -14.60
N ALA A 317 -3.13 -13.44 -14.60
CA ALA A 317 -3.95 -14.27 -15.48
C ALA A 317 -5.36 -14.45 -14.88
N ASN A 318 -6.35 -14.75 -15.75
CA ASN A 318 -7.69 -15.21 -15.37
C ASN A 318 -8.50 -14.22 -14.52
N ILE A 319 -8.46 -12.93 -14.85
CA ILE A 319 -9.17 -11.87 -14.10
C ILE A 319 -10.46 -11.40 -14.79
N GLU A 320 -10.71 -11.85 -16.02
CA GLU A 320 -11.83 -11.39 -16.85
C GLU A 320 -13.18 -11.58 -16.14
N ASP A 321 -13.29 -12.64 -15.33
CA ASP A 321 -14.46 -12.95 -14.47
C ASP A 321 -14.77 -11.86 -13.43
N LEU A 322 -13.76 -11.12 -12.94
CA LEU A 322 -13.99 -10.13 -11.89
C LEU A 322 -14.62 -8.83 -12.40
N GLN A 323 -14.50 -8.48 -13.69
CA GLN A 323 -15.15 -7.32 -14.34
C GLN A 323 -15.27 -6.06 -13.44
N LEU A 324 -14.13 -5.53 -12.99
CA LEU A 324 -14.12 -4.45 -11.98
C LEU A 324 -14.21 -3.06 -12.63
N PRO A 325 -14.91 -2.09 -11.99
CA PRO A 325 -15.23 -0.79 -12.59
C PRO A 325 -14.04 0.19 -12.62
N PHE A 326 -12.98 -0.10 -11.88
CA PHE A 326 -11.77 0.71 -11.79
C PHE A 326 -10.55 -0.16 -12.12
N PRO A 327 -9.49 0.40 -12.73
CA PRO A 327 -8.17 -0.21 -12.69
C PRO A 327 -7.77 -0.40 -11.22
N ILE A 328 -7.30 -1.59 -10.87
CA ILE A 328 -6.89 -1.91 -9.50
C ILE A 328 -5.38 -2.11 -9.47
N GLY A 329 -4.74 -1.79 -8.36
CA GLY A 329 -3.33 -2.11 -8.18
C GLY A 329 -2.92 -2.06 -6.72
N THR A 330 -1.83 -2.74 -6.41
CA THR A 330 -1.31 -2.80 -5.05
C THR A 330 0.21 -2.74 -5.04
N ALA A 331 0.78 -2.14 -4.00
CA ALA A 331 2.22 -2.05 -3.82
C ALA A 331 2.59 -2.65 -2.46
N PRO A 332 2.88 -3.96 -2.38
CA PRO A 332 3.42 -4.61 -1.18
C PRO A 332 4.64 -3.84 -0.68
N ASP A 333 4.94 -3.91 0.61
CA ASP A 333 6.11 -3.24 1.16
C ASP A 333 7.42 -3.93 0.78
N ALA A 334 7.36 -5.25 0.59
CA ALA A 334 8.32 -6.06 -0.12
C ALA A 334 7.65 -7.38 -0.58
N MET A 335 8.37 -8.22 -1.31
CA MET A 335 8.03 -9.64 -1.54
C MET A 335 9.03 -10.52 -0.79
N ILE A 336 8.57 -11.48 0.00
CA ILE A 336 9.43 -12.53 0.59
C ILE A 336 9.52 -13.67 -0.41
N LYS A 337 10.73 -14.12 -0.72
CA LYS A 337 11.02 -15.15 -1.73
C LYS A 337 11.64 -16.36 -1.05
N PHE A 338 10.87 -17.44 -1.00
CA PHE A 338 11.26 -18.69 -0.31
C PHE A 338 12.13 -19.59 -1.21
N PRO A 339 12.93 -20.52 -0.62
CA PRO A 339 13.75 -21.47 -1.38
C PRO A 339 12.97 -22.35 -2.38
N ASP A 340 11.68 -22.57 -2.15
CA ASP A 340 10.79 -23.33 -3.05
C ASP A 340 10.23 -22.49 -4.23
N GLY A 341 10.70 -21.25 -4.39
CA GLY A 341 10.29 -20.34 -5.46
C GLY A 341 8.97 -19.61 -5.22
N ARG A 342 8.31 -19.78 -4.07
CA ARG A 342 7.14 -18.94 -3.72
C ARG A 342 7.56 -17.51 -3.42
N GLU A 343 6.88 -16.54 -4.03
CA GLU A 343 6.91 -15.13 -3.61
C GLU A 343 5.62 -14.78 -2.85
N GLU A 344 5.74 -14.16 -1.68
CA GLU A 344 4.60 -13.79 -0.80
C GLU A 344 4.70 -12.32 -0.36
N PRO A 345 3.63 -11.49 -0.51
CA PRO A 345 3.68 -10.07 -0.21
C PRO A 345 3.83 -9.79 1.29
N LEU A 346 4.76 -8.90 1.62
CA LEU A 346 4.99 -8.36 2.96
C LEU A 346 4.40 -6.95 3.08
N VAL A 347 3.82 -6.64 4.24
CA VAL A 347 3.35 -5.31 4.62
C VAL A 347 3.91 -4.91 5.99
N ILE A 348 4.38 -3.68 6.10
CA ILE A 348 4.97 -3.10 7.31
C ILE A 348 4.01 -2.05 7.90
N LYS A 349 3.80 -2.10 9.22
CA LYS A 349 2.97 -1.15 9.97
C LYS A 349 3.73 -0.66 11.20
N ALA A 350 4.49 0.42 11.03
CA ALA A 350 5.17 1.06 12.15
C ALA A 350 4.22 1.96 12.96
N VAL A 351 4.23 1.80 14.28
CA VAL A 351 3.47 2.63 15.22
C VAL A 351 4.29 3.86 15.57
N THR A 352 3.80 5.05 15.21
CA THR A 352 4.47 6.31 15.55
C THR A 352 4.54 6.53 17.06
N PRO A 353 5.72 6.87 17.62
CA PRO A 353 5.86 7.21 19.03
C PRO A 353 5.32 8.62 19.30
N PHE A 354 5.18 9.44 18.28
CA PHE A 354 4.79 10.84 18.42
C PHE A 354 3.26 10.97 18.53
N LYS A 355 2.78 11.48 19.66
CA LYS A 355 1.36 11.81 19.87
C LYS A 355 1.19 13.33 19.83
N VAL A 356 0.50 13.82 18.80
CA VAL A 356 0.12 15.23 18.68
C VAL A 356 -1.17 15.47 19.48
N TYR A 357 -1.19 16.54 20.28
CA TYR A 357 -2.34 16.96 21.07
C TYR A 357 -2.47 18.48 21.07
N ARG A 358 -3.67 18.99 21.36
CA ARG A 358 -3.92 20.42 21.52
C ARG A 358 -3.79 20.79 22.99
N GLY A 359 -2.98 21.80 23.30
CA GLY A 359 -2.88 22.37 24.65
C GLY A 359 -4.12 23.18 25.02
N GLN A 360 -4.28 23.50 26.30
CA GLN A 360 -5.34 24.40 26.80
C GLN A 360 -5.25 25.80 26.17
N ASP A 361 -4.04 26.21 25.79
CA ASP A 361 -3.76 27.46 25.05
C ASP A 361 -4.11 27.37 23.55
N GLY A 362 -4.67 26.26 23.08
CA GLY A 362 -5.10 26.05 21.70
C GLY A 362 -3.99 25.67 20.72
N PHE A 363 -2.72 25.76 21.12
CA PHE A 363 -1.55 25.40 20.31
C PHE A 363 -1.38 23.88 20.20
N LEU A 364 -0.82 23.42 19.08
CA LEU A 364 -0.42 22.02 18.93
C LEU A 364 0.89 21.75 19.67
N ARG A 365 0.95 20.59 20.34
CA ARG A 365 2.12 20.07 21.06
C ARG A 365 2.29 18.60 20.70
N THR A 366 3.52 18.12 20.75
CA THR A 366 3.83 16.69 20.52
C THR A 366 4.55 16.13 21.74
N ARG A 367 4.18 14.90 22.12
CA ARG A 367 4.89 14.11 23.13
C ARG A 367 5.37 12.79 22.53
N VAL A 368 6.46 12.26 23.06
CA VAL A 368 6.92 10.89 22.80
C VAL A 368 6.16 9.94 23.72
N ASP A 369 5.61 8.88 23.16
CA ASP A 369 4.92 7.79 23.87
C ASP A 369 5.78 6.53 23.80
N ARG A 370 6.63 6.34 24.82
CA ARG A 370 7.48 5.15 24.99
C ARG A 370 6.67 3.86 25.16
N ASN A 371 5.39 3.96 25.55
CA ASN A 371 4.49 2.83 25.81
C ASN A 371 3.73 2.33 24.58
N SER A 372 3.93 2.92 23.40
CA SER A 372 3.35 2.42 22.15
C SER A 372 3.86 1.02 21.82
N ARG A 373 2.98 0.01 21.84
CA ARG A 373 3.28 -1.41 21.55
C ARG A 373 2.84 -1.82 20.13
N PRO A 374 3.49 -2.82 19.49
CA PRO A 374 2.97 -3.42 18.26
C PRO A 374 1.59 -4.05 18.52
N SER A 375 0.75 -4.15 17.49
CA SER A 375 -0.59 -4.73 17.65
C SER A 375 -0.49 -6.20 18.06
N LYS A 376 -1.24 -6.62 19.09
CA LYS A 376 -1.32 -8.02 19.56
C LYS A 376 -2.11 -8.96 18.63
N HIS A 377 -2.82 -8.39 17.66
CA HIS A 377 -3.60 -9.13 16.65
C HIS A 377 -3.59 -8.35 15.33
N VAL A 378 -3.86 -9.03 14.22
CA VAL A 378 -4.19 -8.37 12.95
C VAL A 378 -5.47 -7.55 13.13
N THR A 379 -5.42 -6.27 12.75
CA THR A 379 -6.55 -5.35 12.81
C THR A 379 -7.43 -5.52 11.57
N SER A 380 -8.74 -5.70 11.76
CA SER A 380 -9.73 -6.02 10.72
C SER A 380 -9.60 -5.23 9.40
N TRP A 381 -9.28 -3.94 9.48
CA TRP A 381 -9.15 -3.06 8.31
C TRP A 381 -7.91 -3.31 7.44
N HIS A 382 -6.93 -4.09 7.91
CA HIS A 382 -5.81 -4.58 7.08
C HIS A 382 -6.17 -5.84 6.28
N VAL A 383 -7.27 -6.55 6.61
CA VAL A 383 -7.66 -7.77 5.88
C VAL A 383 -7.92 -7.48 4.39
N PRO A 384 -8.73 -6.47 3.98
CA PRO A 384 -8.87 -6.16 2.57
C PRO A 384 -7.55 -5.77 1.90
N GLN A 385 -6.65 -5.07 2.61
CA GLN A 385 -5.33 -4.73 2.10
C GLN A 385 -4.53 -6.01 1.79
N MET A 386 -4.42 -6.95 2.72
CA MET A 386 -3.67 -8.19 2.54
C MET A 386 -4.30 -9.10 1.47
N GLN A 387 -5.62 -9.20 1.44
CA GLN A 387 -6.34 -10.00 0.44
C GLN A 387 -6.22 -9.37 -0.97
N LEU A 388 -6.15 -8.03 -1.09
CA LEU A 388 -5.83 -7.38 -2.35
C LEU A 388 -4.37 -7.60 -2.78
N HIS A 389 -3.41 -7.56 -1.84
CA HIS A 389 -2.01 -7.93 -2.11
C HIS A 389 -1.92 -9.33 -2.69
N MET A 390 -2.56 -10.32 -2.05
CA MET A 390 -2.61 -11.71 -2.52
C MET A 390 -3.33 -11.84 -3.87
N LEU A 391 -4.40 -11.09 -4.12
CA LEU A 391 -5.09 -11.05 -5.42
C LEU A 391 -4.14 -10.60 -6.54
N CYS A 392 -3.55 -9.41 -6.45
CA CYS A 392 -2.76 -8.83 -7.55
C CYS A 392 -1.35 -9.41 -7.68
N THR A 393 -0.87 -10.20 -6.71
CA THR A 393 0.42 -10.93 -6.79
C THR A 393 0.24 -12.40 -7.20
N GLY A 394 -0.96 -12.96 -7.06
CA GLY A 394 -1.22 -14.40 -7.20
C GLY A 394 -0.80 -15.23 -5.98
N ALA A 395 -0.23 -14.62 -4.94
CA ALA A 395 0.25 -15.31 -3.75
C ALA A 395 -0.91 -15.96 -2.95
N LYS A 396 -0.63 -17.12 -2.34
CA LYS A 396 -1.59 -17.86 -1.50
C LYS A 396 -1.58 -17.40 -0.03
N ARG A 397 -0.58 -16.63 0.37
CA ARG A 397 -0.35 -16.11 1.72
C ARG A 397 0.26 -14.72 1.63
N GLY A 398 0.17 -13.98 2.72
CA GLY A 398 0.83 -12.69 2.88
C GLY A 398 1.23 -12.45 4.33
N TRP A 399 2.19 -11.54 4.50
CA TRP A 399 2.87 -11.28 5.76
C TRP A 399 2.61 -9.85 6.22
N LEU A 400 2.40 -9.66 7.52
CA LEU A 400 2.09 -8.36 8.11
C LEU A 400 2.91 -8.16 9.40
N LEU A 401 3.88 -7.24 9.34
CA LEU A 401 4.66 -6.82 10.50
C LEU A 401 4.00 -5.61 11.17
N TYR A 402 3.68 -5.71 12.45
CA TYR A 402 3.48 -4.54 13.30
C TYR A 402 4.75 -4.24 14.07
N MET A 403 5.31 -3.04 13.91
CA MET A 403 6.54 -2.63 14.57
C MET A 403 6.29 -1.42 15.48
N SER A 404 6.88 -1.42 16.67
CA SER A 404 6.96 -0.26 17.55
C SER A 404 8.33 0.40 17.45
N SER A 405 8.42 1.65 17.92
CA SER A 405 9.67 2.36 18.19
C SER A 405 10.46 1.81 19.38
N PHE A 406 9.77 1.26 20.39
CA PHE A 406 10.32 0.93 21.71
C PHE A 406 10.03 -0.50 22.17
N ASN A 407 9.00 -1.14 21.61
CA ASN A 407 8.45 -2.40 22.10
C ASN A 407 8.55 -3.51 21.04
N GLY A 408 9.60 -3.49 20.22
CA GLY A 408 9.88 -4.54 19.23
C GLY A 408 8.83 -4.64 18.12
N ALA A 409 8.62 -5.85 17.60
CA ALA A 409 7.69 -6.10 16.50
C ALA A 409 6.95 -7.44 16.64
N ARG A 410 5.83 -7.59 15.93
CA ARG A 410 5.05 -8.84 15.80
C ARG A 410 4.78 -9.11 14.32
N LEU A 411 5.15 -10.29 13.86
CA LEU A 411 4.96 -10.73 12.48
C LEU A 411 3.81 -11.73 12.40
N TYR A 412 2.84 -11.46 11.53
CA TYR A 412 1.68 -12.32 11.28
C TYR A 412 1.70 -12.87 9.87
N ARG A 413 1.19 -14.10 9.71
CA ARG A 413 0.87 -14.72 8.43
C ARG A 413 -0.65 -14.76 8.24
N MET A 414 -1.11 -14.39 7.05
CA MET A 414 -2.51 -14.47 6.63
C MET A 414 -2.62 -15.34 5.38
N GLU A 415 -3.54 -16.30 5.38
CA GLU A 415 -3.86 -17.11 4.20
C GLU A 415 -4.84 -16.37 3.28
N ARG A 416 -4.77 -16.64 1.97
CA ARG A 416 -5.71 -16.12 0.97
C ARG A 416 -7.10 -16.73 1.15
N ASP A 417 -8.14 -15.92 1.00
CA ASP A 417 -9.54 -16.35 1.02
C ASP A 417 -10.26 -15.83 -0.24
N ASP A 418 -10.31 -16.65 -1.29
CA ASP A 418 -10.94 -16.28 -2.56
C ASP A 418 -12.44 -15.97 -2.44
N SER A 419 -13.14 -16.62 -1.49
CA SER A 419 -14.54 -16.28 -1.21
C SER A 419 -14.65 -14.88 -0.61
N TYR A 420 -13.68 -14.43 0.20
CA TYR A 420 -13.63 -13.05 0.70
C TYR A 420 -13.22 -12.05 -0.38
N ILE A 421 -12.27 -12.41 -1.26
CA ILE A 421 -11.90 -11.61 -2.43
C ILE A 421 -13.11 -11.39 -3.34
N ASN A 422 -13.93 -12.42 -3.57
CA ASN A 422 -15.18 -12.29 -4.35
C ASN A 422 -16.20 -11.37 -3.65
N MET A 423 -16.29 -11.39 -2.32
CA MET A 423 -17.10 -10.41 -1.57
C MET A 423 -16.53 -8.99 -1.71
N MET A 424 -15.20 -8.80 -1.63
CA MET A 424 -14.59 -7.49 -1.89
C MET A 424 -14.90 -6.98 -3.29
N ALA A 425 -14.75 -7.83 -4.32
CA ALA A 425 -15.07 -7.51 -5.71
C ALA A 425 -16.53 -7.07 -5.87
N PHE A 426 -17.47 -7.79 -5.23
CA PHE A 426 -18.89 -7.40 -5.18
C PHE A 426 -19.09 -6.00 -4.57
N TRP A 427 -18.48 -5.70 -3.41
CA TRP A 427 -18.62 -4.38 -2.77
C TRP A 427 -17.96 -3.25 -3.56
N ILE A 428 -16.84 -3.51 -4.26
CA ILE A 428 -16.21 -2.54 -5.16
C ILE A 428 -17.13 -2.20 -6.34
N LYS A 429 -17.74 -3.21 -6.99
CA LYS A 429 -18.77 -2.99 -8.02
C LYS A 429 -19.93 -2.18 -7.46
N LYS A 430 -20.46 -2.61 -6.31
CA LYS A 430 -21.64 -2.00 -5.70
C LYS A 430 -21.41 -0.53 -5.31
N PHE A 431 -20.22 -0.21 -4.80
CA PHE A 431 -19.81 1.17 -4.56
C PHE A 431 -19.82 2.01 -5.85
N SER A 432 -19.29 1.47 -6.95
CA SER A 432 -19.27 2.18 -8.24
C SER A 432 -20.65 2.35 -8.85
N GLU A 433 -21.54 1.35 -8.75
CA GLU A 433 -22.93 1.43 -9.22
C GLU A 433 -23.70 2.55 -8.52
N LEU A 434 -23.60 2.62 -7.19
CA LEU A 434 -24.37 3.56 -6.37
C LEU A 434 -23.75 4.97 -6.38
N TYR A 435 -22.42 5.07 -6.32
CA TYR A 435 -21.69 6.31 -6.03
C TYR A 435 -20.73 6.76 -7.13
N GLY A 436 -20.65 6.05 -8.26
CA GLY A 436 -19.89 6.51 -9.44
C GLY A 436 -20.35 7.87 -9.99
N THR A 437 -21.60 8.27 -9.72
CA THR A 437 -22.14 9.60 -10.07
C THR A 437 -22.65 10.41 -8.88
N ARG A 438 -22.91 9.76 -7.72
CA ARG A 438 -23.47 10.38 -6.51
C ARG A 438 -22.45 10.44 -5.37
N VAL A 439 -22.53 11.45 -4.51
CA VAL A 439 -21.73 11.49 -3.27
C VAL A 439 -22.31 10.45 -2.29
N PRO A 440 -21.50 9.58 -1.65
CA PRO A 440 -21.99 8.63 -0.66
C PRO A 440 -22.52 9.34 0.58
N GLU A 441 -23.65 8.89 1.08
CA GLU A 441 -24.16 9.17 2.42
C GLU A 441 -23.37 8.41 3.52
N GLU A 442 -23.48 8.87 4.76
CA GLU A 442 -22.84 8.19 5.89
C GLU A 442 -23.45 6.79 6.11
N ASN A 443 -22.60 5.79 6.34
CA ASN A 443 -22.98 4.37 6.46
C ASN A 443 -23.68 3.77 5.23
N PHE A 444 -23.31 4.22 4.02
CA PHE A 444 -23.89 3.89 2.71
C PHE A 444 -24.26 2.40 2.41
N PHE A 445 -23.68 1.41 3.08
CA PHE A 445 -24.06 -0.02 2.92
C PHE A 445 -25.02 -0.58 4.00
N LEU A 446 -25.44 0.22 4.99
CA LEU A 446 -26.33 -0.23 6.08
C LEU A 446 -27.82 0.01 5.85
N GLY A 447 -28.21 0.50 4.67
CA GLY A 447 -29.60 0.53 4.22
C GLY A 447 -30.04 -0.84 3.68
N GLU A 448 -30.49 -0.88 2.42
CA GLU A 448 -30.97 -2.08 1.71
C GLU A 448 -30.03 -3.30 1.83
N TYR A 449 -28.73 -3.08 1.93
CA TYR A 449 -27.71 -4.14 1.87
C TYR A 449 -27.25 -4.66 3.25
N TYR A 450 -27.88 -4.21 4.35
CA TYR A 450 -27.43 -4.41 5.73
C TYR A 450 -26.94 -5.83 6.05
N ASP A 451 -27.75 -6.87 5.80
CA ASP A 451 -27.39 -8.24 6.18
C ASP A 451 -26.19 -8.78 5.39
N SER A 452 -26.17 -8.55 4.07
CA SER A 452 -25.06 -8.96 3.21
C SER A 452 -23.75 -8.24 3.57
N TYR A 453 -23.83 -6.95 3.91
CA TYR A 453 -22.66 -6.17 4.35
C TYR A 453 -22.20 -6.59 5.75
N ARG A 454 -23.13 -6.90 6.66
CA ARG A 454 -22.82 -7.44 7.99
C ARG A 454 -22.13 -8.81 7.90
N GLN A 455 -22.49 -9.66 6.93
CA GLN A 455 -21.77 -10.91 6.66
C GLN A 455 -20.33 -10.63 6.19
N PHE A 456 -20.11 -9.65 5.31
CA PHE A 456 -18.78 -9.22 4.89
C PHE A 456 -17.92 -8.70 6.06
N LEU A 457 -18.48 -7.85 6.93
CA LEU A 457 -17.81 -7.37 8.14
C LEU A 457 -17.51 -8.52 9.12
N THR A 458 -18.42 -9.47 9.27
CA THR A 458 -18.23 -10.67 10.11
C THR A 458 -17.07 -11.52 9.58
N LYS A 459 -17.02 -11.76 8.26
CA LYS A 459 -15.94 -12.51 7.63
C LYS A 459 -14.60 -11.79 7.72
N THR A 460 -14.59 -10.46 7.55
CA THR A 460 -13.41 -9.60 7.78
C THR A 460 -12.83 -9.82 9.18
N ARG A 461 -13.67 -9.81 10.23
CA ARG A 461 -13.22 -10.10 11.61
C ARG A 461 -12.72 -11.53 11.78
N LYS A 462 -13.38 -12.52 11.17
CA LYS A 462 -12.97 -13.93 11.26
C LYS A 462 -11.54 -14.12 10.73
N ILE A 463 -11.24 -13.60 9.53
CA ILE A 463 -9.91 -13.69 8.91
C ILE A 463 -8.84 -12.97 9.76
N ALA A 464 -9.17 -11.79 10.30
CA ALA A 464 -8.29 -11.07 11.21
C ALA A 464 -7.95 -11.89 12.48
N SER A 465 -8.95 -12.55 13.07
CA SER A 465 -8.77 -13.40 14.26
C SER A 465 -8.12 -14.76 13.97
N SER A 466 -8.16 -15.26 12.73
CA SER A 466 -7.52 -16.52 12.32
C SER A 466 -6.13 -16.33 11.70
N SER A 467 -5.58 -15.11 11.74
CA SER A 467 -4.21 -14.84 11.30
C SER A 467 -3.21 -15.37 12.33
N PHE A 468 -2.16 -16.05 11.88
CA PHE A 468 -1.18 -16.72 12.73
C PHE A 468 -0.06 -15.76 13.16
N GLU A 469 0.27 -15.69 14.44
CA GLU A 469 1.47 -14.98 14.92
C GLU A 469 2.69 -15.88 14.68
N HIS A 470 3.56 -15.50 13.74
CA HIS A 470 4.75 -16.28 13.38
C HIS A 470 5.93 -15.97 14.29
N ALA A 471 6.11 -14.70 14.65
CA ALA A 471 7.24 -14.28 15.49
C ALA A 471 6.90 -13.04 16.32
N LEU A 472 7.39 -13.04 17.56
CA LEU A 472 7.54 -11.87 18.41
C LEU A 472 9.03 -11.48 18.44
N VAL A 473 9.33 -10.27 17.98
CA VAL A 473 10.67 -9.71 17.95
C VAL A 473 10.84 -8.76 19.13
N ARG A 474 11.81 -9.03 20.01
CA ARG A 474 12.17 -8.13 21.12
C ARG A 474 12.72 -6.80 20.58
N GLN A 475 12.62 -5.72 21.35
CA GLN A 475 13.17 -4.41 20.92
C GLN A 475 14.67 -4.47 20.61
N ARG A 476 15.44 -5.22 21.40
CA ARG A 476 16.88 -5.44 21.18
C ARG A 476 17.20 -6.15 19.85
N TRP A 477 16.24 -6.85 19.26
CA TRP A 477 16.37 -7.54 17.97
C TRP A 477 15.76 -6.74 16.79
N VAL A 478 15.48 -5.44 16.97
CA VAL A 478 15.12 -4.54 15.87
C VAL A 478 16.32 -3.67 15.56
N GLN A 479 17.08 -4.02 14.50
CA GLN A 479 18.19 -3.20 14.01
C GLN A 479 17.69 -1.82 13.57
N ARG A 480 18.43 -0.77 13.89
CA ARG A 480 18.03 0.63 13.76
C ARG A 480 19.22 1.52 13.46
N SER A 481 19.01 2.68 12.84
CA SER A 481 20.09 3.64 12.60
C SER A 481 20.48 4.40 13.87
N PRO A 482 21.76 4.37 14.29
CA PRO A 482 22.30 5.27 15.32
C PRO A 482 22.49 6.72 14.85
N LEU A 483 22.34 7.04 13.55
CA LEU A 483 22.57 8.39 13.04
C LEU A 483 21.34 9.33 13.15
N ASN A 484 20.16 8.80 13.48
CA ASN A 484 18.90 9.54 13.59
C ASN A 484 18.36 9.49 15.04
N THR A 485 19.17 9.85 16.03
CA THR A 485 18.81 9.69 17.45
C THR A 485 17.92 10.76 18.09
N PRO A 486 17.97 12.07 17.74
CA PRO A 486 17.11 13.07 18.39
C PRO A 486 15.63 12.85 18.05
N PHE A 487 14.74 12.87 19.05
CA PHE A 487 13.29 12.77 18.86
C PHE A 487 12.71 13.97 18.11
N PHE A 488 13.33 15.14 18.24
CA PHE A 488 12.90 16.36 17.57
C PHE A 488 14.03 16.95 16.71
N VAL A 489 13.66 17.56 15.59
CA VAL A 489 14.58 18.20 14.65
C VAL A 489 15.09 19.49 15.27
N GLY A 490 16.34 19.47 15.75
CA GLY A 490 17.01 20.61 16.36
C GLY A 490 17.59 20.32 17.74
N ASP A 491 17.05 19.33 18.46
CA ASP A 491 17.56 18.88 19.76
C ASP A 491 18.95 18.25 19.57
N THR A 492 19.92 18.56 20.45
CA THR A 492 21.26 17.96 20.41
C THR A 492 21.28 16.61 21.14
N GLN A 493 22.19 15.70 20.76
CA GLN A 493 22.26 14.36 21.38
C GLN A 493 22.48 14.40 22.90
N GLU A 494 23.14 15.43 23.40
CA GLU A 494 23.42 15.63 24.84
C GLU A 494 22.16 15.99 25.66
N GLU A 495 21.11 16.55 25.04
CA GLU A 495 19.91 17.01 25.76
C GLU A 495 18.90 15.90 26.07
N GLU A 496 18.99 14.73 25.44
CA GLU A 496 17.92 13.72 25.51
C GLU A 496 18.09 12.64 26.59
N GLY A 497 19.25 12.56 27.26
CA GLY A 497 19.44 11.77 28.49
C GLY A 497 18.89 10.34 28.42
N ILE A 498 19.15 9.63 27.32
CA ILE A 498 18.67 8.27 27.11
C ILE A 498 19.69 7.31 27.73
N ASP A 499 19.59 7.11 29.05
CA ASP A 499 20.33 6.04 29.73
C ASP A 499 19.94 4.70 29.10
N GLU A 500 20.91 3.98 28.52
CA GLU A 500 20.66 2.66 27.92
C GLU A 500 20.26 1.62 28.97
N GLU A 501 20.54 1.88 30.26
CA GLU A 501 20.13 1.07 31.41
C GLU A 501 18.60 1.03 31.60
N ASP A 502 17.86 2.09 31.24
CA ASP A 502 16.38 2.17 31.34
C ASP A 502 15.66 1.14 30.41
N TYR A 503 16.41 0.46 29.53
CA TYR A 503 15.89 -0.60 28.66
C TYR A 503 16.05 -2.02 29.20
N SER A 504 16.86 -2.28 30.23
CA SER A 504 16.97 -3.65 30.79
C SER A 504 15.69 -4.03 31.54
N GLU A 505 15.22 -3.17 32.45
CA GLU A 505 14.02 -3.42 33.28
C GLU A 505 12.75 -3.64 32.43
N LEU A 506 12.55 -2.86 31.36
CA LEU A 506 11.40 -3.00 30.46
C LEU A 506 11.39 -4.33 29.67
N ASN A 507 12.52 -5.02 29.55
CA ASN A 507 12.58 -6.36 28.94
C ASN A 507 12.22 -7.46 29.95
N GLU A 508 12.49 -7.30 31.24
CA GLU A 508 12.17 -8.31 32.26
C GLU A 508 10.66 -8.48 32.47
N GLU A 509 9.87 -7.39 32.49
CA GLU A 509 8.40 -7.48 32.50
C GLU A 509 7.83 -8.20 31.27
N ALA A 510 8.48 -8.05 30.10
CA ALA A 510 8.05 -8.71 28.87
C ALA A 510 8.31 -10.22 28.93
N ASP A 511 9.42 -10.64 29.54
CA ASP A 511 9.78 -12.05 29.72
C ASP A 511 8.86 -12.74 30.73
N ALA A 512 8.51 -12.07 31.83
CA ALA A 512 7.52 -12.56 32.80
C ALA A 512 6.13 -12.77 32.16
N GLN A 513 5.73 -11.94 31.20
CA GLN A 513 4.47 -12.13 30.45
C GLN A 513 4.54 -13.28 29.44
N HIS A 514 5.72 -13.57 28.87
CA HIS A 514 5.86 -14.63 27.87
C HIS A 514 5.92 -16.04 28.47
N GLN A 515 6.56 -16.21 29.63
CA GLN A 515 6.59 -17.49 30.34
C GLN A 515 5.19 -17.96 30.74
N ASN A 516 4.29 -17.02 31.11
CA ASN A 516 2.89 -17.31 31.40
C ASN A 516 2.04 -17.70 30.17
N TYR A 517 2.51 -17.48 28.95
CA TYR A 517 1.77 -17.81 27.72
C TYR A 517 2.18 -19.14 27.09
N ASN A 518 3.41 -19.61 27.34
CA ASN A 518 3.96 -20.86 26.77
C ASN A 518 3.53 -22.14 27.51
N GLY A 519 2.52 -22.09 28.38
CA GLY A 519 1.94 -23.26 29.06
C GLY A 519 1.20 -24.25 28.15
N GLY A 520 1.23 -24.06 26.83
CA GLY A 520 0.55 -24.91 25.84
C GLY A 520 1.40 -25.18 24.61
N GLY A 521 2.22 -26.24 24.67
CA GLY A 521 2.80 -26.90 23.49
C GLY A 521 3.95 -26.17 22.79
N SER A 522 5.12 -26.10 23.43
CA SER A 522 6.36 -25.78 22.70
C SER A 522 6.76 -26.96 21.80
N VAL A 523 6.79 -26.73 20.48
CA VAL A 523 7.71 -27.47 19.61
C VAL A 523 9.08 -26.84 19.81
N SER A 524 10.04 -27.62 20.30
CA SER A 524 11.45 -27.24 20.33
C SER A 524 11.96 -27.10 18.90
N LEU A 525 12.57 -25.95 18.58
CA LEU A 525 13.54 -25.82 17.50
C LEU A 525 14.87 -26.43 17.92
#